data_AF-A0A7S2XED5-F1
#
_entry.id   AF-A0A7S2XED5-F1
#
_cell.length_a   1.000
_cell.length_b   1.000
_cell.length_c   1.000
_cell.angle_alpha   90.00
_cell.angle_beta   90.00
_cell.angle_gamma   90.00
#
_symmetry.space_group_name_H-M   'P 1'
#
loop_
_entity.id
_entity.type
_entity.pdbx_description
1 polymer ?
#
loop_
_entity_poly.entity_id
_entity_poly.type
_entity_poly.pdbx_seq_one_letter_code
_entity_poly.pdbx_strand_id
1 'polypeptide(L)'
;GFGAMKALTEAGYNVKLVDATPDPAALKGGWKNPNGRPVEAGFKGFWWQYPNIFSLVDELDLKEEDLFTPLTRSGLYNPQGLFTEAPLFSTLPRLPAPFGQALYTLPLFRDLPL
;
A
#
# COMPACT_ATOMS: atom_id res chain seq x y z
N GLY A 1 -6.62 -13.30 8.90
CA GLY A 1 -6.42 -13.91 10.23
C GLY A 1 -6.12 -12.86 11.26
N PHE A 2 -4.87 -12.40 11.34
CA PHE A 2 -4.37 -11.53 12.43
C PHE A 2 -5.21 -10.29 12.74
N GLY A 3 -5.63 -9.50 11.75
CA GLY A 3 -6.44 -8.31 12.02
C GLY A 3 -7.77 -8.61 12.73
N ALA A 4 -8.44 -9.71 12.36
CA ALA A 4 -9.67 -10.14 13.01
C ALA A 4 -9.41 -10.72 14.41
N MET A 5 -8.32 -11.48 14.57
CA MET A 5 -7.90 -11.99 15.88
C MET A 5 -7.64 -10.84 16.85
N LYS A 6 -6.86 -9.83 16.45
CA LYS A 6 -6.57 -8.64 17.27
C LYS A 6 -7.86 -7.98 17.77
N ALA A 7 -8.76 -7.64 16.85
CA ALA A 7 -10.02 -6.99 17.19
C ALA A 7 -10.89 -7.81 18.15
N LEU A 8 -10.96 -9.14 17.97
CA LEU A 8 -11.74 -10.01 18.86
C LEU A 8 -11.07 -10.17 20.24
N THR A 9 -9.75 -10.28 20.29
CA THR A 9 -9.01 -10.36 21.55
C THR A 9 -9.15 -9.07 22.35
N GLU A 10 -9.08 -7.90 21.71
CA GLU A 10 -9.30 -6.60 22.35
C GLU A 10 -10.73 -6.42 22.86
N ALA A 11 -11.70 -7.03 22.18
CA ALA A 11 -13.09 -7.08 22.64
C ALA A 11 -13.33 -8.09 23.79
N GLY A 12 -12.28 -8.76 24.29
CA GLY A 12 -12.35 -9.66 25.45
C GLY A 12 -12.75 -11.10 25.12
N TYR A 13 -12.78 -11.47 23.83
CA TYR A 13 -13.07 -12.86 23.44
C TYR A 13 -11.83 -13.76 23.56
N ASN A 14 -12.06 -15.01 23.92
CA ASN A 14 -11.03 -16.06 23.84
C ASN A 14 -10.93 -16.55 22.39
N VAL A 15 -9.84 -16.19 21.72
CA VAL A 15 -9.63 -16.46 20.29
C VAL A 15 -8.52 -17.46 20.08
N LYS A 16 -8.74 -18.46 19.23
CA LYS A 16 -7.71 -19.37 18.74
C LYS A 16 -7.50 -19.15 17.24
N LEU A 17 -6.32 -18.68 16.85
CA LEU A 17 -5.90 -18.64 15.45
C LEU A 17 -5.35 -20.02 15.06
N VAL A 18 -5.87 -20.59 13.98
CA VAL A 18 -5.40 -21.84 13.40
C VAL A 18 -4.92 -21.55 11.99
N ASP A 19 -3.70 -21.95 11.69
CA ASP A 19 -3.12 -21.90 10.35
C ASP A 19 -2.61 -23.28 9.97
N ALA A 20 -2.62 -23.59 8.67
CA ALA A 20 -2.09 -24.84 8.14
C ALA A 20 -0.57 -24.76 7.91
N THR A 21 -0.01 -23.55 7.80
CA THR A 21 1.42 -23.34 7.62
C THR A 21 2.16 -23.31 8.96
N PRO A 22 3.42 -23.76 9.01
CA PRO A 22 4.25 -23.62 10.21
C PRO A 22 4.62 -22.16 10.50
N ASP A 23 4.70 -21.32 9.46
CA ASP A 23 4.86 -19.88 9.58
C ASP A 23 3.52 -19.21 9.25
N PRO A 24 2.85 -18.57 10.23
CA PRO A 24 1.54 -17.95 10.03
C PRO A 24 1.60 -16.67 9.16
N ALA A 25 2.79 -16.16 8.83
CA ALA A 25 2.95 -15.10 7.83
C ALA A 25 2.85 -15.65 6.39
N ALA A 26 3.09 -16.95 6.19
CA ALA A 26 2.99 -17.65 4.91
C ALA A 26 3.61 -16.85 3.73
N LEU A 27 2.87 -16.62 2.64
CA LEU A 27 3.34 -15.88 1.46
C LEU A 27 3.71 -14.42 1.75
N LYS A 28 3.30 -13.87 2.90
CA LYS A 28 3.58 -12.49 3.34
C LYS A 28 4.81 -12.38 4.23
N GLY A 29 5.32 -13.49 4.76
CA GLY A 29 6.55 -13.48 5.56
C GLY A 29 7.78 -13.12 4.72
N GLY A 30 7.67 -13.30 3.40
CA GLY A 30 8.76 -13.09 2.47
C GLY A 30 9.93 -14.04 2.72
N TRP A 31 10.94 -13.97 1.86
CA TRP A 31 12.21 -14.67 2.03
C TRP A 31 13.32 -13.88 1.38
N LYS A 32 14.58 -14.18 1.71
CA LYS A 32 15.73 -13.66 0.97
C LYS A 32 16.07 -14.60 -0.17
N ASN A 33 16.23 -14.07 -1.37
CA ASN A 33 16.75 -14.85 -2.49
C ASN A 33 18.25 -15.19 -2.28
N PRO A 34 18.87 -16.04 -3.13
CA PRO A 34 20.29 -16.41 -2.97
C PRO A 34 21.27 -15.23 -2.93
N ASN A 35 20.88 -14.07 -3.47
CA ASN A 35 21.66 -12.84 -3.46
C ASN A 35 21.34 -11.94 -2.24
N GLY A 36 20.58 -12.44 -1.27
CA GLY A 36 20.21 -11.72 -0.04
C GLY A 36 19.09 -10.70 -0.19
N ARG A 37 18.47 -10.57 -1.38
CA ARG A 37 17.39 -9.59 -1.62
C ARG A 37 16.07 -10.10 -1.04
N PRO A 38 15.31 -9.28 -0.29
CA PRO A 38 13.99 -9.66 0.16
C PRO A 38 13.03 -9.84 -1.03
N VAL A 39 12.22 -10.88 -0.96
CA VAL A 39 11.18 -11.23 -1.95
C VAL A 39 9.92 -11.57 -1.17
N GLU A 40 8.79 -11.07 -1.62
CA GLU A 40 7.48 -11.41 -1.07
C GLU A 40 6.55 -11.80 -2.23
N ALA A 41 5.96 -12.99 -2.17
CA ALA A 41 5.07 -13.48 -3.22
C ALA A 41 3.62 -13.00 -3.06
N GLY A 42 3.24 -12.56 -1.85
CA GLY A 42 1.86 -12.25 -1.48
C GLY A 42 1.52 -10.76 -1.39
N PHE A 43 2.43 -9.86 -1.79
CA PHE A 43 2.30 -8.45 -1.45
C PHE A 43 1.10 -7.77 -2.13
N LYS A 44 0.35 -7.01 -1.34
CA LYS A 44 -0.64 -6.01 -1.81
C LYS A 44 -0.07 -4.67 -1.41
N GLY A 45 -0.11 -3.68 -2.31
CA GLY A 45 0.30 -2.31 -1.99
C GLY A 45 -0.35 -1.81 -0.70
N PHE A 46 0.33 -0.91 0.01
CA PHE A 46 -0.29 -0.13 1.07
C PHE A 46 -0.69 1.23 0.50
N TRP A 47 -1.90 1.65 0.83
CA TRP A 47 -2.41 2.96 0.46
C TRP A 47 -2.43 3.84 1.70
N TRP A 48 -2.04 5.11 1.54
CA TRP A 48 -1.99 6.07 2.64
C TRP A 48 -3.37 6.26 3.32
N GLN A 49 -4.46 5.90 2.63
CA GLN A 49 -5.83 5.93 3.13
C GLN A 49 -6.19 4.74 4.05
N TYR A 50 -5.23 3.94 4.51
CA TYR A 50 -5.46 2.83 5.46
C TYR A 50 -5.10 3.25 6.89
N PRO A 51 -5.90 4.09 7.57
CA PRO A 51 -5.55 4.61 8.89
C PRO A 51 -5.33 3.49 9.91
N ASN A 52 -6.07 2.39 9.78
CA ASN A 52 -5.93 1.22 10.65
C ASN A 52 -4.56 0.54 10.55
N ILE A 53 -3.88 0.60 9.40
CA ILE A 53 -2.54 0.03 9.24
C ILE A 53 -1.52 0.96 9.90
N PHE A 54 -1.59 2.26 9.64
CA PHE A 54 -0.66 3.23 10.23
C PHE A 54 -0.81 3.30 11.75
N SER A 55 -2.04 3.26 12.28
CA SER A 55 -2.26 3.17 13.72
C SER A 55 -1.69 1.88 14.33
N LEU A 56 -1.73 0.76 13.61
CA LEU A 56 -1.11 -0.49 14.08
C LEU A 56 0.41 -0.39 14.11
N VAL A 57 1.03 0.30 13.14
CA VAL A 57 2.48 0.52 13.10
C VAL A 57 2.93 1.34 14.31
N ASP A 58 2.20 2.42 14.62
CA ASP A 58 2.42 3.25 15.82
C ASP A 58 2.25 2.46 17.12
N GLU A 59 1.17 1.67 17.25
CA GLU A 59 0.91 0.82 18.42
C GLU A 59 2.01 -0.20 18.68
N LEU A 60 2.65 -0.70 17.61
CA LEU A 60 3.74 -1.68 17.69
C LEU A 60 5.12 -1.04 17.88
N ASP A 61 5.21 0.29 18.01
CA ASP A 61 6.46 1.05 18.12
C ASP A 61 7.41 0.78 16.94
N LEU A 62 6.84 0.66 15.73
CA LEU A 62 7.59 0.43 14.50
C LEU A 62 7.71 1.73 13.70
N LYS A 63 8.81 1.84 12.95
CA LYS A 63 9.05 2.99 12.08
C LYS A 63 8.48 2.76 10.69
N GLU A 64 7.66 3.70 10.21
CA GLU A 64 7.04 3.62 8.89
C GLU A 64 8.09 3.54 7.76
N GLU A 65 9.20 4.26 7.90
CA GLU A 65 10.30 4.28 6.92
C GLU A 65 11.04 2.95 6.77
N ASP A 66 10.98 2.08 7.77
CA ASP A 66 11.58 0.74 7.74
C ASP A 66 10.64 -0.29 7.12
N LEU A 67 9.34 0.02 7.02
CA LEU A 67 8.28 -0.89 6.58
C LEU A 67 7.74 -0.56 5.18
N PHE A 68 7.58 0.73 4.87
CA PHE A 68 6.90 1.19 3.66
C PHE A 68 7.86 1.87 2.70
N THR A 69 7.60 1.66 1.41
CA THR A 69 8.25 2.43 0.36
C THR A 69 7.59 3.80 0.20
N PRO A 70 8.29 4.80 -0.36
CA PRO A 70 7.68 6.08 -0.70
C PRO A 70 6.42 5.90 -1.56
N LEU A 71 5.49 6.85 -1.46
CA LEU A 71 4.30 6.87 -2.32
C LEU A 71 4.71 6.89 -3.79
N THR A 72 4.17 5.95 -4.57
CA THR A 72 4.44 5.82 -6.00
C THR A 72 3.19 6.10 -6.82
N ARG A 73 3.36 6.68 -8.00
CA ARG A 73 2.26 6.88 -8.95
C ARG A 73 1.86 5.54 -9.56
N SER A 74 0.55 5.36 -9.75
CA SER A 74 0.03 4.23 -10.51
C SER A 74 -0.02 4.60 -11.99
N GLY A 75 0.63 3.80 -12.83
CA GLY A 75 0.63 3.97 -14.29
C GLY A 75 -0.38 3.05 -14.96
N LEU A 76 -1.15 3.59 -15.91
CA LEU A 76 -1.96 2.80 -16.83
C LEU A 76 -1.20 2.64 -18.15
N TYR A 77 -1.05 1.39 -18.59
CA TYR A 77 -0.32 1.04 -19.80
C TYR A 77 -1.25 0.50 -20.89
N ASN A 78 -0.95 0.83 -22.14
CA ASN A 78 -1.56 0.27 -23.35
C ASN A 78 -0.46 -0.36 -24.25
N PRO A 79 -0.80 -0.95 -25.41
CA PRO A 79 0.22 -1.53 -26.30
C PRO A 79 1.30 -0.55 -26.79
N GLN A 80 1.05 0.76 -26.73
CA GLN A 80 1.99 1.82 -27.11
C GLN A 80 2.87 2.28 -25.94
N GLY A 81 2.63 1.80 -24.72
CA GLY A 81 3.41 2.10 -23.53
C GLY A 81 2.59 2.75 -22.41
N LEU A 82 3.23 3.60 -21.61
CA LEU A 82 2.55 4.30 -20.52
C LEU A 82 1.59 5.34 -21.10
N PHE A 83 0.30 5.16 -20.84
CA PHE A 83 -0.77 6.03 -21.33
C PHE A 83 -1.01 7.21 -20.39
N THR A 84 -1.13 6.94 -19.08
CA THR A 84 -1.34 7.98 -18.07
C THR A 84 -0.88 7.53 -16.69
N GLU A 85 -0.67 8.48 -15.78
CA GLU A 85 -0.34 8.23 -14.38
C GLU A 85 -1.36 8.89 -13.44
N ALA A 86 -1.68 8.23 -12.33
CA ALA A 86 -2.49 8.81 -11.28
C ALA A 86 -1.67 9.84 -10.47
N PRO A 87 -2.20 11.06 -10.24
CA PRO A 87 -1.53 12.05 -9.40
C PRO A 87 -1.51 11.63 -7.92
N LEU A 88 -0.45 11.99 -7.22
CA LEU A 88 -0.35 11.87 -5.75
C LEU A 88 -0.84 13.18 -5.10
N PHE A 89 -2.16 13.36 -5.01
CA PHE A 89 -2.73 14.60 -4.45
C PHE A 89 -2.30 14.89 -3.01
N SER A 90 -1.99 13.85 -2.22
CA SER A 90 -1.52 14.01 -0.84
C SER A 90 -0.17 14.73 -0.73
N THR A 91 0.62 14.77 -1.80
CA THR A 91 1.95 15.41 -1.81
C THR A 91 1.95 16.78 -2.49
N LEU A 92 0.77 17.32 -2.83
CA LEU A 92 0.62 18.55 -3.59
C LEU A 92 -0.13 19.63 -2.80
N PRO A 93 0.14 20.93 -3.05
CA PRO A 93 -0.63 22.01 -2.46
C PRO A 93 -2.13 21.90 -2.79
N ARG A 94 -2.99 22.14 -1.79
CA ARG A 94 -4.45 22.13 -1.99
C ARG A 94 -4.87 23.31 -2.85
N LEU A 95 -5.57 23.03 -3.95
CA LEU A 95 -6.17 24.01 -4.84
C LEU A 95 -7.67 23.72 -4.98
N PRO A 96 -8.51 24.72 -5.30
CA PRO A 96 -9.93 24.51 -5.53
C PRO A 96 -10.19 23.51 -6.66
N ALA A 97 -11.18 22.63 -6.48
CA ALA A 97 -11.70 21.80 -7.56
C ALA A 97 -12.58 22.65 -8.51
N PRO A 98 -12.57 22.36 -9.83
CA PRO A 98 -11.79 21.33 -10.53
C PRO A 98 -10.39 21.82 -10.97
N PHE A 99 -10.03 23.08 -10.70
CA PHE A 99 -8.79 23.67 -11.22
C PHE A 99 -7.54 22.91 -10.79
N GLY A 100 -7.40 22.61 -9.49
CA GLY A 100 -6.26 21.83 -8.98
C GLY A 100 -6.18 20.43 -9.58
N GLN A 101 -7.34 19.77 -9.74
CA GLN A 101 -7.40 18.45 -10.35
C GLN A 101 -6.93 18.50 -11.80
N ALA A 102 -7.40 19.46 -12.59
CA ALA A 102 -6.96 19.61 -13.97
C ALA A 102 -5.45 19.92 -14.03
N LEU A 103 -4.98 20.92 -13.28
CA LEU A 103 -3.59 21.34 -13.27
C LEU A 103 -2.62 20.20 -12.93
N TYR A 104 -2.97 19.37 -11.95
CA TYR A 104 -2.10 18.29 -11.48
C TYR A 104 -2.25 16.98 -12.28
N THR A 105 -3.34 16.80 -13.03
CA THR A 105 -3.60 15.55 -13.77
C THR A 105 -3.29 15.69 -15.27
N LEU A 106 -3.58 16.84 -15.89
CA LEU A 106 -3.38 17.02 -17.33
C LEU A 106 -1.95 16.70 -17.80
N PRO A 107 -0.87 17.12 -17.09
CA PRO A 107 0.51 16.78 -17.50
C PRO A 107 0.85 15.29 -17.42
N LEU A 108 0.01 14.47 -16.80
CA LEU A 108 0.23 13.03 -16.60
C LEU A 108 -0.31 12.18 -17.75
N PHE A 109 -1.14 12.74 -18.63
CA PHE A 109 -1.58 12.07 -19.84
C PHE A 109 -0.52 12.21 -20.93
N ARG A 110 -0.15 11.08 -21.56
CA ARG A 110 0.84 11.07 -22.65
C ARG A 110 0.22 11.09 -24.03
N ASP A 111 -1.03 10.67 -24.14
CA ASP A 111 -1.78 10.58 -25.38
C ASP A 111 -3.23 11.03 -25.14
N LEU A 112 -3.44 12.34 -25.21
CA LEU A 112 -4.78 12.93 -25.19
C LEU A 112 -5.20 13.14 -26.65
N PRO A 113 -6.33 12.58 -27.10
CA PRO A 113 -6.92 12.97 -28.36
C PRO A 113 -7.47 14.40 -28.21
N LEU A 114 -6.68 15.39 -28.59
CA LEU A 114 -7.05 16.80 -28.65
C LEU A 114 -7.41 17.20 -30.08
#